data_AF-A0A962KVE1-F1
#
_entry.id   AF-A0A962KVE1-F1
#
_cell.length_a   1.000
_cell.length_b   1.000
_cell.length_c   1.000
_cell.angle_alpha   90.00
_cell.angle_beta   90.00
_cell.angle_gamma   90.00
#
_symmetry.space_group_name_H-M   'P 1'
#
loop_
_entity.id
_entity.type
_entity.pdbx_description
1 polymer ?
#
loop_
_entity_poly.entity_id
_entity_poly.type
_entity_poly.pdbx_seq_one_letter_code
_entity_poly.pdbx_strand_id
1 'polypeptide(L)'
;MRSLQATLNNSKIGELLVLKGVITSSELRHALDEHKSKNIPLGQVLVQHQLLSKGELFLLLLRQRALRFLAGTILFFLTLGVFSKRAEADIMDVPAKVQLASTASFGSLSTYPALFGSNEKRSDNLSAFTKWSDMFVRFDKALKDSSSKQVISKMKHDLEAFKDLPLTEMAEGVNTLMNKQRYIVDSKNWGKSDYWATPIEFLTNGGDCEDFAIAKYVALRALGVEEARLRIAIVHDKLKNIPHAILVVYTSEGALILDNQNKEVLNSDALRTRYRPIFSINREYWWLHTAPESTLIASAK
;
A
#
# COMPACT_ATOMS: atom_id res chain seq x y z
N MET A 1 -19.57 10.31 -31.02
CA MET A 1 -19.28 9.60 -29.76
C MET A 1 -17.80 9.73 -29.41
N ARG A 2 -17.39 10.91 -28.90
CA ARG A 2 -16.08 11.09 -28.23
C ARG A 2 -16.33 10.73 -26.76
N SER A 3 -16.32 9.43 -26.47
CA SER A 3 -16.86 8.82 -25.24
C SER A 3 -15.92 8.98 -24.05
N LEU A 4 -16.51 9.17 -22.86
CA LEU A 4 -16.03 9.07 -21.46
C LEU A 4 -14.53 9.21 -21.09
N GLN A 5 -13.59 8.68 -21.87
CA GLN A 5 -12.14 8.76 -21.66
C GLN A 5 -11.61 10.19 -21.61
N ALA A 6 -12.16 11.10 -22.43
CA ALA A 6 -11.77 12.51 -22.40
C ALA A 6 -12.23 13.24 -21.13
N THR A 7 -13.37 12.85 -20.56
CA THR A 7 -13.89 13.41 -19.31
C THR A 7 -13.08 12.90 -18.12
N LEU A 8 -12.76 11.60 -18.09
CA LEU A 8 -12.00 10.98 -16.99
C LEU A 8 -10.56 11.51 -16.85
N ASN A 9 -9.94 11.97 -17.95
CA ASN A 9 -8.54 12.42 -17.94
C ASN A 9 -8.33 13.85 -17.38
N ASN A 10 -9.41 14.64 -17.23
CA ASN A 10 -9.34 16.03 -16.74
C ASN A 10 -10.34 16.36 -15.61
N SER A 11 -11.13 15.39 -15.14
CA SER A 11 -12.15 15.64 -14.13
C SER A 11 -11.52 16.02 -12.78
N LYS A 12 -11.80 17.23 -12.31
CA LYS A 12 -11.45 17.68 -10.96
C LYS A 12 -12.17 16.79 -9.95
N ILE A 13 -11.57 16.53 -8.79
CA ILE A 13 -12.08 15.60 -7.77
C ILE A 13 -13.56 15.84 -7.42
N GLY A 14 -13.99 17.10 -7.43
CA GLY A 14 -15.38 17.49 -7.23
C GLY A 14 -16.35 16.94 -8.27
N GLU A 15 -16.01 17.00 -9.55
CA GLU A 15 -16.87 16.52 -10.65
C GLU A 15 -17.03 14.99 -10.61
N LEU A 16 -15.97 14.27 -10.21
CA LEU A 16 -16.03 12.83 -10.00
C LEU A 16 -16.91 12.44 -8.81
N LEU A 17 -16.97 13.27 -7.77
CA LEU A 17 -17.84 13.05 -6.61
C LEU A 17 -19.31 13.27 -6.97
N VAL A 18 -19.61 14.28 -7.79
CA VAL A 18 -20.97 14.53 -8.31
C VAL A 18 -21.42 13.40 -9.22
N LEU A 19 -20.56 12.97 -10.15
CA LEU A 19 -20.88 11.91 -11.10
C LEU A 19 -21.13 10.55 -10.42
N LYS A 20 -20.49 10.32 -9.26
CA LYS A 20 -20.70 9.11 -8.44
C LYS A 20 -21.86 9.24 -7.46
N GLY A 21 -22.56 10.37 -7.44
CA GLY A 21 -23.66 10.64 -6.51
C GLY A 21 -23.22 10.76 -5.05
N VAL A 22 -21.93 10.98 -4.79
CA VAL A 22 -21.38 11.13 -3.42
C VAL A 22 -21.73 12.50 -2.85
N ILE A 23 -21.76 13.52 -3.72
CA ILE A 23 -22.22 14.88 -3.40
C ILE A 23 -23.10 15.38 -4.55
N THR A 24 -23.98 16.33 -4.28
CA THR A 24 -24.79 17.00 -5.28
C THR A 24 -24.00 18.13 -5.97
N SER A 25 -24.45 18.54 -7.16
CA SER A 25 -23.90 19.71 -7.86
C SER A 25 -24.00 21.00 -7.06
N SER A 26 -24.97 21.10 -6.14
CA SER A 26 -25.14 22.24 -5.23
C SER A 26 -24.08 22.24 -4.13
N GLU A 27 -23.87 21.10 -3.47
CA GLU A 27 -22.86 20.92 -2.43
C GLU A 27 -21.44 21.11 -2.96
N LEU A 28 -21.15 20.63 -4.17
CA LEU A 28 -19.87 20.89 -4.81
C LEU A 28 -19.65 22.40 -5.05
N ARG A 29 -20.69 23.12 -5.47
CA ARG A 29 -20.59 24.56 -5.74
C ARG A 29 -20.29 25.33 -4.45
N HIS A 30 -21.04 25.04 -3.39
CA HIS A 30 -20.80 25.62 -2.06
C HIS A 30 -19.37 25.31 -1.56
N ALA A 31 -18.92 24.06 -1.68
CA ALA A 31 -17.58 23.65 -1.27
C ALA A 31 -16.47 24.34 -2.09
N LEU A 32 -16.69 24.59 -3.39
CA LEU A 32 -15.76 25.32 -4.25
C LEU A 32 -15.68 26.81 -3.90
N ASP A 33 -16.80 27.44 -3.56
CA ASP A 33 -16.85 28.84 -3.15
C ASP A 33 -16.15 29.04 -1.79
N GLU A 34 -16.33 28.09 -0.87
CA GLU A 34 -15.64 28.09 0.41
C GLU A 34 -14.13 27.79 0.29
N HIS A 35 -13.76 26.81 -0.54
CA HIS A 35 -12.35 26.54 -0.88
C HIS A 35 -11.64 27.80 -1.38
N LYS A 36 -12.27 28.55 -2.28
CA LYS A 36 -11.72 29.78 -2.87
C LYS A 36 -11.66 30.93 -1.87
N SER A 37 -12.73 31.16 -1.10
CA SER A 37 -12.81 32.28 -0.16
C SER A 37 -11.91 32.11 1.06
N LYS A 38 -11.76 30.87 1.57
CA LYS A 38 -10.96 30.56 2.75
C LYS A 38 -9.54 30.08 2.41
N ASN A 39 -9.22 29.88 1.13
CA ASN A 39 -7.95 29.35 0.65
C ASN A 39 -7.53 28.02 1.33
N ILE A 40 -8.50 27.14 1.61
CA ILE A 40 -8.30 25.82 2.22
C ILE A 40 -8.59 24.71 1.20
N PRO A 41 -7.87 23.58 1.15
CA PRO A 41 -8.06 22.54 0.13
C PRO A 41 -9.52 22.06 0.01
N LEU A 42 -10.05 21.92 -1.21
CA LEU A 42 -11.44 21.47 -1.46
C LEU A 42 -11.77 20.17 -0.71
N GLY A 43 -10.84 19.22 -0.65
CA GLY A 43 -11.03 17.99 0.12
C GLY A 43 -11.31 18.22 1.59
N GLN A 44 -10.62 19.18 2.21
CA GLN A 44 -10.81 19.55 3.61
C GLN A 44 -12.17 20.19 3.85
N VAL A 45 -12.65 21.02 2.91
CA VAL A 45 -14.00 21.59 2.93
C VAL A 45 -15.05 20.48 2.88
N LEU A 46 -14.89 19.52 1.96
CA LEU A 46 -15.81 18.38 1.84
C LEU A 46 -15.86 17.54 3.12
N VAL A 47 -14.74 17.39 3.83
CA VAL A 47 -14.70 16.71 5.13
C VAL A 47 -15.36 17.52 6.23
N GLN A 48 -15.12 18.84 6.28
CA GLN A 48 -15.72 19.72 7.29
C GLN A 48 -17.25 19.73 7.23
N HIS A 49 -17.81 19.68 6.01
CA HIS A 49 -19.25 19.60 5.77
C HIS A 49 -19.81 18.17 5.87
N GLN A 50 -19.01 17.20 6.31
CA GLN A 50 -19.41 15.78 6.42
C GLN A 50 -19.87 15.15 5.09
N LEU A 51 -19.54 15.79 3.96
CA LEU A 51 -19.80 15.29 2.61
C LEU A 51 -18.83 14.15 2.23
N LEU A 52 -17.68 14.09 2.91
CA LEU A 52 -16.72 13.00 2.87
C LEU A 52 -16.20 12.71 4.27
N SER A 53 -15.96 11.45 4.59
CA SER A 53 -15.10 11.09 5.71
C SER A 53 -13.63 11.38 5.39
N LYS A 54 -12.79 11.56 6.42
CA LYS A 54 -11.33 11.68 6.25
C LYS A 54 -10.73 10.47 5.51
N GLY A 55 -11.27 9.27 5.75
CA GLY A 55 -10.87 8.04 5.08
C GLY A 55 -11.20 8.06 3.59
N GLU A 56 -12.39 8.51 3.22
CA GLU A 56 -12.80 8.63 1.82
C GLU A 56 -12.00 9.69 1.07
N LEU A 57 -11.71 10.83 1.71
CA LEU A 57 -10.85 11.85 1.11
C LEU A 57 -9.45 11.30 0.85
N PHE A 58 -8.84 10.63 1.82
CA PHE A 58 -7.53 10.01 1.67
C PHE A 58 -7.53 8.98 0.53
N LEU A 59 -8.55 8.12 0.49
CA LEU A 59 -8.74 7.12 -0.56
C LEU A 59 -8.82 7.74 -1.97
N LEU A 60 -9.52 8.88 -2.11
CA LEU A 60 -9.64 9.59 -3.38
C LEU A 60 -8.34 10.26 -3.81
N LEU A 61 -7.62 10.87 -2.88
CA LEU A 61 -6.33 11.51 -3.16
C LEU A 61 -5.27 10.49 -3.59
N LEU A 62 -5.21 9.33 -2.91
CA LEU A 62 -4.34 8.22 -3.32
C LEU A 62 -4.64 7.76 -4.75
N ARG A 63 -5.92 7.51 -5.06
CA ARG A 63 -6.34 7.12 -6.42
C ARG A 63 -5.99 8.17 -7.46
N GLN A 64 -6.24 9.44 -7.16
CA GLN A 64 -5.93 10.54 -8.08
C GLN A 64 -4.42 10.63 -8.36
N ARG A 65 -3.59 10.50 -7.33
CA ARG A 65 -2.12 10.51 -7.48
C ARG A 65 -1.64 9.34 -8.33
N ALA A 66 -2.16 8.14 -8.08
CA ALA A 66 -1.81 6.95 -8.85
C ALA A 66 -2.24 7.05 -10.33
N LEU A 67 -3.45 7.55 -10.61
CA LEU A 67 -3.96 7.73 -11.97
C LEU A 67 -3.22 8.82 -12.75
N ARG A 68 -2.95 9.98 -12.14
CA ARG A 68 -2.20 11.08 -12.79
C ARG A 68 -0.81 10.64 -13.22
N PHE A 69 -0.16 9.80 -12.43
CA PHE A 69 1.14 9.25 -12.77
C PHE A 69 1.07 8.29 -13.97
N LEU A 70 0.09 7.37 -13.96
CA LEU A 70 -0.14 6.44 -15.07
C LEU A 70 -0.54 7.11 -16.39
N ALA A 71 -1.10 8.31 -16.33
CA ALA A 71 -1.41 9.13 -17.51
C ALA A 71 -0.19 9.96 -17.97
N GLY A 72 0.66 10.41 -17.04
CA GLY A 72 1.88 11.17 -17.32
C GLY A 72 2.93 10.41 -18.15
N THR A 73 2.91 9.08 -18.14
CA THR A 73 3.76 8.23 -18.98
C THR A 73 3.40 8.26 -20.46
N ILE A 74 2.20 8.69 -20.85
CA ILE A 74 1.76 8.72 -22.26
C ILE A 74 2.09 10.06 -22.93
N LEU A 75 2.07 11.18 -22.19
CA LEU A 75 2.28 12.51 -22.76
C LEU A 75 3.77 12.92 -22.85
N PHE A 76 4.63 12.31 -22.02
CA PHE A 76 6.07 12.63 -21.98
C PHE A 76 6.85 12.05 -23.18
N PHE A 77 6.36 10.97 -23.81
CA PHE A 77 7.03 10.37 -24.98
C PHE A 77 6.72 11.05 -26.32
N LEU A 78 5.82 12.03 -26.35
CA LEU A 78 5.40 12.67 -27.61
C LEU A 78 6.00 14.07 -27.84
N THR A 79 6.77 14.65 -26.91
CA THR A 79 7.16 16.06 -27.06
C THR A 79 8.64 16.41 -26.95
N LEU A 80 9.50 15.76 -26.17
CA LEU A 80 10.90 16.20 -26.12
C LEU A 80 11.88 15.06 -25.84
N GLY A 81 12.77 14.82 -26.80
CA GLY A 81 14.05 14.16 -26.56
C GLY A 81 14.90 15.03 -25.65
N VAL A 82 14.90 14.73 -24.36
CA VAL A 82 15.89 15.24 -23.41
C VAL A 82 16.32 14.07 -22.54
N PHE A 83 17.61 13.75 -22.64
CA PHE A 83 18.33 12.93 -21.67
C PHE A 83 18.20 13.57 -20.28
N SER A 84 17.17 13.18 -19.52
CA SER A 84 17.24 13.31 -18.08
C SER A 84 18.03 12.12 -17.57
N LYS A 85 19.19 12.37 -16.97
CA LYS A 85 19.91 11.34 -16.21
C LYS A 85 18.92 10.73 -15.22
N ARG A 86 18.54 9.47 -15.46
CA ARG A 86 17.80 8.63 -14.52
C ARG A 86 18.58 8.62 -13.22
N ALA A 87 18.12 9.37 -12.22
CA ALA A 87 18.30 8.95 -10.85
C ALA A 87 17.30 7.81 -10.62
N GLU A 88 17.61 6.62 -11.13
CA GLU A 88 17.01 5.38 -10.65
C GLU A 88 17.45 5.25 -9.19
N ALA A 89 16.61 5.75 -8.28
CA ALA A 89 16.76 5.49 -6.86
C ALA A 89 16.35 4.03 -6.64
N ASP A 90 17.28 3.11 -6.88
CA ASP A 90 17.15 1.72 -6.47
C ASP A 90 16.94 1.70 -4.95
N ILE A 91 15.77 1.23 -4.50
CA ILE A 91 15.47 1.18 -3.07
C ILE A 91 16.34 0.10 -2.46
N MET A 92 17.30 0.53 -1.62
CA MET A 92 18.24 -0.35 -0.94
C MET A 92 17.53 -1.57 -0.31
N ASP A 93 18.06 -2.77 -0.54
CA ASP A 93 17.59 -3.99 0.11
C ASP A 93 18.11 -4.09 1.55
N VAL A 94 17.68 -3.13 2.38
CA VAL A 94 17.97 -3.10 3.82
C VAL A 94 17.46 -4.37 4.53
N PRO A 95 16.29 -4.95 4.18
CA PRO A 95 15.83 -6.20 4.78
C PRO A 95 16.80 -7.36 4.59
N ALA A 96 17.45 -7.49 3.43
CA ALA A 96 18.48 -8.52 3.22
C ALA A 96 19.68 -8.38 4.18
N LYS A 97 19.97 -7.18 4.70
CA LYS A 97 21.06 -6.97 5.67
C LYS A 97 20.78 -7.58 7.05
N VAL A 98 19.52 -7.85 7.36
CA VAL A 98 19.11 -8.52 8.60
C VAL A 98 18.75 -9.99 8.38
N GLN A 99 19.03 -10.53 7.20
CA GLN A 99 18.74 -11.92 6.87
C GLN A 99 19.45 -12.90 7.80
N LEU A 100 18.74 -13.97 8.17
CA LEU A 100 19.27 -15.13 8.87
C LEU A 100 19.88 -16.09 7.85
N ALA A 101 20.93 -16.81 8.23
CA ALA A 101 21.47 -17.88 7.40
C ALA A 101 20.41 -18.99 7.27
N SER A 102 19.77 -19.07 6.11
CA SER A 102 18.67 -19.99 5.79
C SER A 102 19.02 -20.85 4.59
N THR A 103 18.54 -22.09 4.59
CA THR A 103 18.62 -23.02 3.47
C THR A 103 17.32 -23.10 2.68
N ALA A 104 16.30 -22.33 3.08
CA ALA A 104 14.99 -22.31 2.43
C ALA A 104 15.12 -21.92 0.96
N SER A 105 14.53 -22.76 0.09
CA SER A 105 14.35 -22.48 -1.33
C SER A 105 12.86 -22.49 -1.61
N PHE A 106 12.33 -21.36 -2.07
CA PHE A 106 10.88 -21.21 -2.26
C PHE A 106 10.39 -21.68 -3.63
N GLY A 107 11.28 -22.20 -4.48
CA GLY A 107 11.00 -22.47 -5.90
C GLY A 107 10.72 -21.17 -6.68
N SER A 108 10.69 -21.22 -8.01
CA SER A 108 10.25 -20.06 -8.81
C SER A 108 8.73 -20.04 -8.92
N LEU A 109 8.09 -18.89 -8.72
CA LEU A 109 6.70 -18.71 -9.15
C LEU A 109 6.64 -18.30 -10.61
N SER A 110 5.79 -18.98 -11.38
CA SER A 110 5.51 -18.58 -12.77
C SER A 110 4.45 -17.48 -12.86
N THR A 111 3.61 -17.33 -11.84
CA THR A 111 2.52 -16.36 -11.83
C THR A 111 2.30 -15.74 -10.45
N TYR A 112 1.85 -14.49 -10.45
CA TYR A 112 1.42 -13.75 -9.26
C TYR A 112 -0.04 -13.36 -9.48
N PRO A 113 -1.01 -14.14 -8.99
CA PRO A 113 -2.43 -13.91 -9.27
C PRO A 113 -2.88 -12.54 -8.76
N ALA A 114 -3.78 -11.91 -9.50
CA ALA A 114 -4.26 -10.58 -9.15
C ALA A 114 -5.08 -10.60 -7.85
N LEU A 115 -4.87 -9.58 -7.02
CA LEU A 115 -5.44 -9.57 -5.67
C LEU A 115 -6.93 -9.30 -5.68
N PHE A 116 -7.68 -10.05 -4.86
CA PHE A 116 -9.11 -9.84 -4.62
C PHE A 116 -9.96 -9.76 -5.91
N GLY A 117 -9.56 -10.44 -6.98
CA GLY A 117 -10.24 -10.41 -8.29
C GLY A 117 -10.16 -9.06 -9.02
N SER A 118 -9.19 -8.21 -8.66
CA SER A 118 -8.95 -6.93 -9.34
C SER A 118 -8.15 -7.10 -10.64
N ASN A 119 -8.20 -6.08 -11.49
CA ASN A 119 -7.23 -5.91 -12.58
C ASN A 119 -6.02 -5.12 -12.06
N GLU A 120 -4.81 -5.46 -12.51
CA GLU A 120 -3.56 -4.83 -12.06
C GLU A 120 -2.80 -4.15 -13.20
N LYS A 121 -2.28 -2.94 -12.96
CA LYS A 121 -1.33 -2.27 -13.84
C LYS A 121 -0.02 -1.98 -13.10
N ARG A 122 1.06 -2.65 -13.49
CA ARG A 122 2.40 -2.56 -12.88
C ARG A 122 3.16 -1.31 -13.35
N SER A 123 4.00 -0.75 -12.48
CA SER A 123 4.98 0.30 -12.76
C SER A 123 6.24 0.07 -11.90
N ASP A 124 7.41 0.35 -12.46
CA ASP A 124 8.72 0.36 -11.77
C ASP A 124 9.08 1.74 -11.19
N ASN A 125 8.39 2.80 -11.60
CA ASN A 125 8.63 4.13 -11.06
C ASN A 125 7.99 4.30 -9.67
N LEU A 126 8.84 4.31 -8.64
CA LEU A 126 8.44 4.41 -7.23
C LEU A 126 8.52 5.84 -6.67
N SER A 127 8.81 6.86 -7.49
CA SER A 127 9.05 8.23 -7.03
C SER A 127 7.86 8.87 -6.29
N ALA A 128 6.64 8.35 -6.47
CA ALA A 128 5.46 8.81 -5.74
C ALA A 128 5.39 8.28 -4.28
N PHE A 129 6.13 7.22 -3.95
CA PHE A 129 6.07 6.52 -2.66
C PHE A 129 7.22 6.93 -1.75
N THR A 130 7.40 8.25 -1.58
CA THR A 130 8.52 8.79 -0.81
C THR A 130 8.55 8.28 0.63
N LYS A 131 7.40 8.08 1.28
CA LYS A 131 7.34 7.52 2.64
C LYS A 131 7.92 6.10 2.72
N TRP A 132 7.65 5.29 1.71
CA TRP A 132 8.17 3.92 1.58
C TRP A 132 9.68 3.93 1.34
N SER A 133 10.16 4.73 0.38
CA SER A 133 11.61 4.84 0.12
C SER A 133 12.37 5.44 1.31
N ASP A 134 11.83 6.50 1.91
CA ASP A 134 12.47 7.17 3.05
C ASP A 134 12.51 6.24 4.27
N MET A 135 11.51 5.36 4.44
CA MET A 135 11.50 4.36 5.51
C MET A 135 12.74 3.46 5.41
N PHE A 136 13.10 2.96 4.23
CA PHE A 136 14.34 2.18 4.08
C PHE A 136 15.60 2.98 4.34
N VAL A 137 15.65 4.25 3.94
CA VAL A 137 16.79 5.14 4.24
C VAL A 137 16.97 5.30 5.76
N ARG A 138 15.86 5.54 6.49
CA ARG A 138 15.89 5.61 7.96
C ARG A 138 16.26 4.27 8.58
N PHE A 139 15.75 3.16 8.03
CA PHE A 139 16.03 1.82 8.54
C PHE A 139 17.52 1.47 8.39
N ASP A 140 18.14 1.78 7.24
CA ASP A 140 19.58 1.56 7.02
C ASP A 140 20.43 2.36 8.02
N LYS A 141 20.03 3.60 8.30
CA LYS A 141 20.69 4.43 9.32
C LYS A 141 20.54 3.81 10.71
N ALA A 142 19.34 3.37 11.08
CA ALA A 142 19.05 2.78 12.37
C ALA A 142 19.83 1.47 12.60
N LEU A 143 20.03 0.64 11.56
CA LEU A 143 20.85 -0.57 11.67
C LEU A 143 22.32 -0.31 12.05
N LYS A 144 22.83 0.89 11.77
CA LYS A 144 24.20 1.30 12.12
C LYS A 144 24.30 1.87 13.53
N ASP A 145 23.17 2.20 14.16
CA ASP A 145 23.12 2.73 15.51
C ASP A 145 23.19 1.62 16.56
N SER A 146 24.13 1.76 17.50
CA SER A 146 24.26 0.91 18.68
C SER A 146 22.97 0.76 19.50
N SER A 147 22.15 1.82 19.57
CA SER A 147 20.89 1.83 20.32
C SER A 147 19.87 0.82 19.78
N SER A 148 19.96 0.50 18.48
CA SER A 148 19.02 -0.38 17.78
C SER A 148 19.44 -1.85 17.79
N LYS A 149 20.67 -2.16 18.22
CA LYS A 149 21.23 -3.53 18.18
C LYS A 149 20.38 -4.51 18.97
N GLN A 150 19.93 -4.13 20.17
CA GLN A 150 19.14 -5.01 21.02
C GLN A 150 17.79 -5.37 20.38
N VAL A 151 17.12 -4.40 19.75
CA VAL A 151 15.83 -4.61 19.07
C VAL A 151 16.00 -5.59 17.91
N ILE A 152 17.03 -5.39 17.08
CA ILE A 152 17.32 -6.27 15.94
C ILE A 152 17.74 -7.66 16.38
N SER A 153 18.63 -7.79 17.39
CA SER A 153 19.04 -9.09 17.92
C SER A 153 17.85 -9.86 18.49
N LYS A 154 16.95 -9.17 19.21
CA LYS A 154 15.72 -9.79 19.71
C LYS A 154 14.82 -10.25 18.56
N MET A 155 14.59 -9.39 17.57
CA MET A 155 13.78 -9.75 16.38
C MET A 155 14.37 -10.98 15.68
N LYS A 156 15.67 -11.00 15.40
CA LYS A 156 16.36 -12.14 14.79
C LYS A 156 16.18 -13.41 15.61
N HIS A 157 16.37 -13.33 16.92
CA HIS A 157 16.17 -14.46 17.83
C HIS A 157 14.72 -14.99 17.80
N ASP A 158 13.72 -14.10 17.83
CA ASP A 158 12.31 -14.49 17.76
C ASP A 158 11.96 -15.16 16.41
N LEU A 159 12.66 -14.80 15.32
CA LEU A 159 12.46 -15.36 13.98
C LEU A 159 13.15 -16.71 13.76
N GLU A 160 14.15 -17.09 14.56
CA GLU A 160 14.86 -18.38 14.39
C GLU A 160 13.90 -19.58 14.42
N ALA A 161 12.83 -19.51 15.21
CA ALA A 161 11.83 -20.57 15.29
C ALA A 161 11.05 -20.80 13.98
N PHE A 162 11.06 -19.83 13.07
CA PHE A 162 10.36 -19.92 11.78
C PHE A 162 11.31 -20.19 10.62
N LYS A 163 12.62 -20.23 10.89
CA LYS A 163 13.62 -20.42 9.86
C LYS A 163 13.43 -21.78 9.19
N ASP A 164 13.54 -21.80 7.87
CA ASP A 164 13.44 -23.00 7.03
C ASP A 164 12.10 -23.77 7.08
N LEU A 165 11.07 -23.23 7.76
CA LEU A 165 9.71 -23.76 7.69
C LEU A 165 9.08 -23.56 6.30
N PRO A 166 8.02 -24.31 5.94
CA PRO A 166 7.20 -23.98 4.78
C PRO A 166 6.72 -22.52 4.81
N LEU A 167 6.66 -21.87 3.63
CA LEU A 167 6.37 -20.43 3.54
C LEU A 167 5.05 -20.03 4.22
N THR A 168 4.03 -20.88 4.18
CA THR A 168 2.75 -20.66 4.88
C THR A 168 2.96 -20.60 6.40
N GLU A 169 3.70 -21.56 6.97
CA GLU A 169 3.99 -21.60 8.40
C GLU A 169 4.88 -20.42 8.83
N MET A 170 5.87 -20.04 7.99
CA MET A 170 6.65 -18.82 8.21
C MET A 170 5.74 -17.58 8.29
N ALA A 171 4.81 -17.46 7.34
CA ALA A 171 3.87 -16.35 7.27
C ALA A 171 2.95 -16.29 8.49
N GLU A 172 2.42 -17.43 8.94
CA GLU A 172 1.58 -17.54 10.14
C GLU A 172 2.35 -17.17 11.41
N GLY A 173 3.59 -17.68 11.55
CA GLY A 173 4.48 -17.38 12.67
C GLY A 173 4.81 -15.89 12.74
N VAL A 174 5.22 -15.29 11.61
CA VAL A 174 5.50 -13.85 11.51
C VAL A 174 4.25 -13.01 11.78
N ASN A 175 3.09 -13.40 11.23
CA ASN A 175 1.84 -12.69 11.45
C ASN A 175 1.48 -12.66 12.95
N THR A 176 1.57 -13.82 13.60
CA THR A 176 1.31 -13.98 15.03
C THR A 176 2.30 -13.19 15.88
N LEU A 177 3.58 -13.24 15.55
CA LEU A 177 4.64 -12.53 16.27
C LEU A 177 4.42 -11.02 16.23
N MET A 178 4.23 -10.44 15.04
CA MET A 178 4.09 -9.00 14.87
C MET A 178 2.77 -8.48 15.43
N ASN A 179 1.70 -9.27 15.39
CA ASN A 179 0.39 -8.91 15.95
C ASN A 179 0.36 -8.84 17.49
N LYS A 180 1.45 -9.18 18.19
CA LYS A 180 1.61 -8.92 19.64
C LYS A 180 1.88 -7.45 19.94
N GLN A 181 2.35 -6.69 18.96
CA GLN A 181 2.67 -5.28 19.15
C GLN A 181 1.40 -4.43 19.33
N ARG A 182 1.51 -3.30 20.02
CA ARG A 182 0.38 -2.39 20.26
C ARG A 182 0.05 -1.60 19.00
N TYR A 183 -1.24 -1.51 18.69
CA TYR A 183 -1.75 -0.61 17.67
C TYR A 183 -1.81 0.83 18.20
N ILE A 184 -1.10 1.75 17.55
CA ILE A 184 -1.05 3.17 17.91
C ILE A 184 -1.01 3.99 16.61
N VAL A 185 -2.01 4.85 16.41
CA VAL A 185 -2.08 5.75 15.25
C VAL A 185 -0.95 6.79 15.27
N ASP A 186 -0.49 7.19 14.09
CA ASP A 186 0.61 8.14 13.93
C ASP A 186 0.43 9.49 14.61
N SER A 187 -0.80 9.98 14.68
CA SER A 187 -1.06 11.25 15.35
C SER A 187 -0.71 11.20 16.85
N LYS A 188 -0.82 10.01 17.45
CA LYS A 188 -0.47 9.77 18.85
C LYS A 188 1.00 9.38 19.01
N ASN A 189 1.55 8.61 18.07
CA ASN A 189 2.92 8.11 18.16
C ASN A 189 3.96 9.16 17.75
N TRP A 190 3.68 9.92 16.69
CA TRP A 190 4.63 10.81 16.02
C TRP A 190 4.14 12.26 15.85
N GLY A 191 2.89 12.55 16.22
CA GLY A 191 2.27 13.87 15.97
C GLY A 191 2.07 14.16 14.48
N LYS A 192 2.10 13.13 13.63
CA LYS A 192 1.99 13.22 12.16
C LYS A 192 0.66 12.63 11.70
N SER A 193 0.20 13.07 10.54
CA SER A 193 -1.03 12.52 9.94
C SER A 193 -0.85 11.13 9.33
N ASP A 194 0.37 10.80 8.90
CA ASP A 194 0.76 9.51 8.31
C ASP A 194 2.31 9.47 8.21
N TYR A 195 2.94 8.51 8.88
CA TYR A 195 4.38 8.28 9.04
C TYR A 195 4.70 6.78 9.06
N TRP A 196 5.35 6.31 8.00
CA TRP A 196 5.70 4.89 7.89
C TRP A 196 6.92 4.58 8.75
N ALA A 197 6.72 3.93 9.89
CA ALA A 197 7.77 3.57 10.82
C ALA A 197 8.71 2.51 10.24
N THR A 198 9.99 2.61 10.61
CA THR A 198 10.94 1.52 10.41
C THR A 198 10.58 0.33 11.31
N PRO A 199 11.02 -0.91 10.98
CA PRO A 199 10.80 -2.06 11.86
C PRO A 199 11.32 -1.85 13.28
N ILE A 200 12.43 -1.12 13.46
CA ILE A 200 12.97 -0.79 14.78
C ILE A 200 12.02 0.15 15.53
N GLU A 201 11.59 1.25 14.91
CA GLU A 201 10.65 2.21 15.50
C GLU A 201 9.33 1.52 15.90
N PHE A 202 8.80 0.65 15.04
CA PHE A 202 7.59 -0.13 15.27
C PHE A 202 7.75 -1.10 16.45
N LEU A 203 8.82 -1.88 16.49
CA LEU A 203 9.07 -2.84 17.57
C LEU A 203 9.28 -2.14 18.93
N THR A 204 9.80 -0.91 18.94
CA THR A 204 9.96 -0.12 20.15
C THR A 204 8.65 0.53 20.61
N ASN A 205 7.91 1.15 19.70
CA ASN A 205 6.81 2.06 20.09
C ASN A 205 5.41 1.49 19.83
N GLY A 206 5.30 0.55 18.90
CA GLY A 206 4.06 0.19 18.23
C GLY A 206 3.85 1.05 16.99
N GLY A 207 2.71 0.88 16.35
CA GLY A 207 2.39 1.55 15.10
C GLY A 207 0.98 1.23 14.61
N ASP A 208 0.62 1.71 13.44
CA ASP A 208 -0.65 1.41 12.79
C ASP A 208 -0.49 0.48 11.59
N CYS A 209 -1.51 0.37 10.74
CA CYS A 209 -1.66 -0.77 9.83
C CYS A 209 -0.47 -0.97 8.88
N GLU A 210 0.10 0.11 8.34
CA GLU A 210 1.27 0.04 7.48
C GLU A 210 2.49 -0.44 8.23
N ASP A 211 2.69 -0.01 9.48
CA ASP A 211 3.85 -0.38 10.28
C ASP A 211 3.84 -1.89 10.57
N PHE A 212 2.66 -2.46 10.87
CA PHE A 212 2.50 -3.90 10.97
C PHE A 212 2.85 -4.62 9.66
N ALA A 213 2.37 -4.09 8.52
CA ALA A 213 2.64 -4.70 7.21
C ALA A 213 4.14 -4.62 6.84
N ILE A 214 4.78 -3.49 7.12
CA ILE A 214 6.22 -3.25 6.92
C ILE A 214 7.04 -4.19 7.79
N ALA A 215 6.73 -4.30 9.09
CA ALA A 215 7.46 -5.17 10.00
C ALA A 215 7.38 -6.65 9.58
N LYS A 216 6.19 -7.12 9.18
CA LYS A 216 5.99 -8.48 8.64
C LYS A 216 6.75 -8.70 7.33
N TYR A 217 6.74 -7.69 6.45
CA TYR A 217 7.47 -7.72 5.18
C TYR A 217 8.97 -7.88 5.42
N VAL A 218 9.54 -7.07 6.33
CA VAL A 218 10.97 -7.15 6.67
C VAL A 218 11.31 -8.46 7.37
N ALA A 219 10.44 -8.96 8.25
CA ALA A 219 10.65 -10.25 8.92
C ALA A 219 10.69 -11.42 7.93
N LEU A 220 9.79 -11.46 6.95
CA LEU A 220 9.82 -12.51 5.90
C LEU A 220 11.03 -12.36 4.97
N ARG A 221 11.42 -11.13 4.61
CA ARG A 221 12.70 -10.90 3.90
C ARG A 221 13.89 -11.40 4.73
N ALA A 222 13.88 -11.19 6.05
CA ALA A 222 14.93 -11.67 6.95
C ALA A 222 14.97 -13.21 7.06
N LEU A 223 13.84 -13.88 6.84
CA LEU A 223 13.74 -15.34 6.72
C LEU A 223 14.10 -15.87 5.31
N GLY A 224 14.49 -14.98 4.39
CA GLY A 224 14.92 -15.34 3.04
C GLY A 224 13.82 -15.36 1.98
N VAL A 225 12.59 -14.99 2.32
CA VAL A 225 11.49 -14.92 1.34
C VAL A 225 11.81 -13.85 0.30
N GLU A 226 11.78 -14.21 -0.98
CA GLU A 226 12.14 -13.35 -2.11
C GLU A 226 11.25 -12.10 -2.22
N GLU A 227 11.84 -10.98 -2.65
CA GLU A 227 11.16 -9.70 -2.89
C GLU A 227 9.89 -9.83 -3.74
N ALA A 228 9.98 -10.61 -4.82
CA ALA A 228 8.89 -10.78 -5.77
C ALA A 228 7.66 -11.45 -5.15
N ARG A 229 7.82 -12.18 -4.04
CA ARG A 229 6.73 -12.86 -3.33
C ARG A 229 6.01 -11.97 -2.33
N LEU A 230 6.50 -10.76 -2.09
CA LEU A 230 6.00 -9.89 -1.03
C LEU A 230 5.48 -8.59 -1.63
N ARG A 231 4.28 -8.18 -1.22
CA ARG A 231 3.74 -6.84 -1.52
C ARG A 231 2.98 -6.30 -0.33
N ILE A 232 3.19 -5.04 0.03
CA ILE A 232 2.26 -4.33 0.90
C ILE A 232 1.12 -3.83 0.03
N ALA A 233 -0.12 -4.11 0.41
CA ALA A 233 -1.31 -3.63 -0.28
C ALA A 233 -2.06 -2.62 0.57
N ILE A 234 -2.38 -1.47 -0.02
CA ILE A 234 -3.34 -0.53 0.55
C ILE A 234 -4.70 -0.87 -0.02
N VAL A 235 -5.63 -1.16 0.88
CA VAL A 235 -6.99 -1.60 0.59
C VAL A 235 -8.01 -0.68 1.24
N HIS A 236 -9.24 -0.71 0.73
CA HIS A 236 -10.40 -0.22 1.45
C HIS A 236 -11.03 -1.42 2.17
N ASP A 237 -11.03 -1.41 3.50
CA ASP A 237 -11.81 -2.33 4.31
C ASP A 237 -13.28 -1.91 4.21
N LYS A 238 -14.08 -2.71 3.48
CA LYS A 238 -15.51 -2.44 3.27
C LYS A 238 -16.35 -2.67 4.52
N LEU A 239 -15.88 -3.47 5.48
CA LEU A 239 -16.61 -3.71 6.72
C LEU A 239 -16.45 -2.53 7.69
N LYS A 240 -15.22 -2.01 7.81
CA LYS A 240 -14.94 -0.83 8.67
C LYS A 240 -15.08 0.51 7.96
N ASN A 241 -15.24 0.48 6.64
CA ASN A 241 -15.28 1.62 5.74
C ASN A 241 -14.06 2.57 5.89
N ILE A 242 -12.85 2.01 6.00
CA ILE A 242 -11.61 2.78 6.14
C ILE A 242 -10.51 2.28 5.19
N PRO A 243 -9.55 3.15 4.80
CA PRO A 243 -8.27 2.68 4.28
C PRO A 243 -7.57 1.76 5.28
N HIS A 244 -6.88 0.76 4.79
CA HIS A 244 -6.16 -0.22 5.60
C HIS A 244 -4.95 -0.75 4.83
N ALA A 245 -3.89 -1.13 5.54
CA ALA A 245 -2.69 -1.73 4.96
C ALA A 245 -2.54 -3.19 5.42
N ILE A 246 -2.18 -4.05 4.48
CA ILE A 246 -1.98 -5.49 4.70
C ILE A 246 -0.72 -5.95 3.96
N LEU A 247 -0.14 -7.07 4.40
CA LEU A 247 0.93 -7.74 3.68
C LEU A 247 0.36 -8.91 2.87
N VAL A 248 0.82 -9.02 1.63
CA VAL A 248 0.53 -10.10 0.70
C VAL A 248 1.77 -10.96 0.56
N VAL A 249 1.59 -12.28 0.68
CA VAL A 249 2.65 -13.28 0.50
C VAL A 249 2.21 -14.26 -0.58
N TYR A 250 2.95 -14.33 -1.68
CA TYR A 250 2.68 -15.27 -2.76
C TYR A 250 3.36 -16.62 -2.50
N THR A 251 2.54 -17.65 -2.36
CA THR A 251 2.93 -19.06 -2.28
C THR A 251 2.60 -19.78 -3.59
N SER A 252 2.97 -21.06 -3.70
CA SER A 252 2.54 -21.91 -4.81
C SER A 252 1.03 -22.14 -4.85
N GLU A 253 0.32 -21.93 -3.74
CA GLU A 253 -1.12 -22.14 -3.59
C GLU A 253 -1.93 -20.84 -3.75
N GLY A 254 -1.26 -19.71 -3.96
CA GLY A 254 -1.89 -18.41 -4.19
C GLY A 254 -1.37 -17.31 -3.26
N ALA A 255 -2.15 -16.25 -3.12
CA ALA A 255 -1.78 -15.10 -2.31
C ALA A 255 -2.35 -15.23 -0.89
N LEU A 256 -1.50 -15.32 0.11
CA LEU A 256 -1.85 -15.23 1.52
C LEU A 256 -1.86 -13.77 1.98
N ILE A 257 -2.78 -13.45 2.89
CA ILE A 257 -2.95 -12.12 3.47
C ILE A 257 -2.61 -12.16 4.95
N LEU A 258 -1.63 -11.34 5.34
CA LEU A 258 -1.23 -11.13 6.72
C LEU A 258 -1.71 -9.74 7.15
N ASP A 259 -2.47 -9.72 8.23
CA ASP A 259 -3.25 -8.56 8.66
C ASP A 259 -3.16 -8.42 10.19
N ASN A 260 -3.23 -7.19 10.70
CA ASN A 260 -3.32 -6.93 12.14
C ASN A 260 -4.76 -6.86 12.64
N GLN A 261 -5.73 -6.67 11.74
CA GLN A 261 -7.16 -6.66 12.08
C GLN A 261 -7.79 -8.06 12.02
N ASN A 262 -7.37 -8.89 11.07
CA ASN A 262 -7.64 -10.33 11.07
C ASN A 262 -6.36 -11.08 11.45
N LYS A 263 -6.38 -11.82 12.56
CA LYS A 263 -5.21 -12.55 13.06
C LYS A 263 -4.94 -13.84 12.30
N GLU A 264 -5.95 -14.38 11.61
CA GLU A 264 -5.80 -15.56 10.77
C GLU A 264 -5.16 -15.16 9.43
N VAL A 265 -4.18 -15.95 8.98
CA VAL A 265 -3.63 -15.81 7.63
C VAL A 265 -4.58 -16.51 6.68
N LEU A 266 -5.15 -15.74 5.75
CA LEU A 266 -6.16 -16.24 4.81
C LEU A 266 -5.73 -16.01 3.37
N ASN A 267 -6.23 -16.86 2.47
CA ASN A 267 -6.08 -16.61 1.04
C ASN A 267 -6.82 -15.32 0.64
N SER A 268 -6.24 -14.55 -0.28
CA SER A 268 -6.82 -13.29 -0.80
C SER A 268 -8.26 -13.47 -1.29
N ASP A 269 -8.57 -14.63 -1.88
CA ASP A 269 -9.90 -14.93 -2.41
C ASP A 269 -10.98 -14.98 -1.34
N ALA A 270 -10.66 -15.49 -0.15
CA ALA A 270 -11.57 -15.53 1.00
C ALA A 270 -11.93 -14.13 1.51
N LEU A 271 -11.11 -13.12 1.18
CA LEU A 271 -11.24 -11.74 1.66
C LEU A 271 -11.81 -10.79 0.60
N ARG A 272 -12.20 -11.28 -0.59
CA ARG A 272 -12.79 -10.48 -1.69
C ARG A 272 -13.99 -9.63 -1.27
N THR A 273 -14.83 -10.15 -0.37
CA THR A 273 -16.03 -9.46 0.11
C THR A 273 -15.69 -8.35 1.11
N ARG A 274 -14.54 -8.43 1.78
CA ARG A 274 -14.07 -7.46 2.78
C ARG A 274 -13.14 -6.41 2.18
N TYR A 275 -12.11 -6.81 1.46
CA TYR A 275 -11.08 -5.90 0.97
C TYR A 275 -11.27 -5.54 -0.49
N ARG A 276 -11.10 -4.26 -0.80
CA ARG A 276 -10.98 -3.75 -2.17
C ARG A 276 -9.60 -3.11 -2.34
N PRO A 277 -8.69 -3.68 -3.14
CA PRO A 277 -7.35 -3.14 -3.28
C PRO A 277 -7.35 -1.81 -4.04
N ILE A 278 -6.38 -0.95 -3.73
CA ILE A 278 -6.17 0.35 -4.37
C ILE A 278 -4.85 0.34 -5.10
N PHE A 279 -3.76 0.11 -4.36
CA PHE A 279 -2.45 -0.14 -4.91
C PHE A 279 -1.74 -1.21 -4.06
N SER A 280 -0.79 -1.91 -4.65
CA SER A 280 0.19 -2.70 -3.90
C SER A 280 1.61 -2.31 -4.32
N ILE A 281 2.59 -2.55 -3.46
CA ILE A 281 3.96 -2.07 -3.63
C ILE A 281 4.96 -3.04 -2.98
N ASN A 282 6.14 -3.14 -3.59
CA ASN A 282 7.34 -3.69 -2.98
C ASN A 282 8.53 -2.77 -3.31
N ARG A 283 9.78 -3.20 -3.11
CA ARG A 283 10.95 -2.33 -3.38
C ARG A 283 11.21 -2.10 -4.87
N GLU A 284 10.72 -2.97 -5.75
CA GLU A 284 11.04 -2.95 -7.17
C GLU A 284 9.90 -2.36 -8.01
N TYR A 285 8.65 -2.63 -7.63
CA TYR A 285 7.47 -2.28 -8.40
C TYR A 285 6.30 -1.87 -7.51
N TRP A 286 5.35 -1.18 -8.11
CA TRP A 286 4.02 -1.01 -7.57
C TRP A 286 2.96 -1.33 -8.62
N TRP A 287 1.75 -1.67 -8.17
CA TRP A 287 0.62 -2.05 -8.99
C TRP A 287 -0.59 -1.20 -8.62
N LEU A 288 -1.20 -0.54 -9.60
CA LEU A 288 -2.53 0.04 -9.44
C LEU A 288 -3.57 -1.06 -9.59
N HIS A 289 -4.52 -1.14 -8.66
CA HIS A 289 -5.66 -2.05 -8.76
C HIS A 289 -6.91 -1.30 -9.23
N THR A 290 -7.61 -1.92 -10.18
CA THR A 290 -8.89 -1.43 -10.70
C THR A 290 -9.95 -2.52 -10.56
N ALA A 291 -11.22 -2.12 -10.57
CA ALA A 291 -12.30 -3.10 -10.60
C ALA A 291 -12.14 -3.99 -11.86
N PRO A 292 -12.43 -5.29 -11.76
CA PRO A 292 -12.47 -6.13 -12.95
C PRO A 292 -13.44 -5.52 -13.97
N GLU A 293 -13.11 -5.60 -15.26
CA GLU A 293 -14.05 -5.19 -16.29
C GLU A 293 -15.30 -6.07 -16.15
N SER A 294 -16.42 -5.48 -15.75
CA SER A 294 -17.70 -6.15 -15.95
C SER A 294 -17.91 -6.18 -17.45
N THR A 295 -17.79 -7.35 -18.08
CA THR A 295 -18.51 -7.57 -19.34
C THR A 295 -19.97 -7.34 -18.98
N LEU A 296 -20.48 -6.14 -19.27
CA LEU A 296 -21.90 -5.93 -19.41
C LEU A 296 -22.29 -6.83 -20.58
N ILE A 297 -22.61 -8.09 -20.30
CA ILE A 297 -23.49 -8.83 -21.17
C ILE A 297 -24.77 -8.02 -21.09
N ALA A 298 -24.95 -7.13 -22.05
CA ALA A 298 -26.23 -6.57 -22.35
C ALA A 298 -27.13 -7.80 -22.54
N SER A 299 -27.90 -8.16 -21.51
CA SER A 299 -29.00 -9.08 -21.67
C SER A 299 -29.95 -8.39 -22.63
N ALA A 300 -29.77 -8.70 -23.91
CA ALA A 300 -30.78 -8.47 -24.91
C ALA A 300 -31.93 -9.43 -24.58
N LYS A 301 -32.96 -8.92 -23.91
CA LYS A 301 -34.38 -9.07 -24.24
C LYS A 301 -35.24 -8.33 -23.22
#